data_AF-A0A009HR34-F1
#
_entry.id   AF-A0A009HR34-F1
#
_cell.length_a   1.000
_cell.length_b   1.000
_cell.length_c   1.000
_cell.angle_alpha   90.00
_cell.angle_beta   90.00
_cell.angle_gamma   90.00
#
_symmetry.space_group_name_H-M   'P 1'
#
loop_
_entity.id
_entity.type
_entity.pdbx_description
1 polymer ?
#
loop_
_entity_poly.entity_id
_entity_poly.type
_entity_poly.pdbx_seq_one_letter_code
_entity_poly.pdbx_strand_id
1 'polypeptide(L)'
;MTKKTLFFAIGTMFLSACSFNTVEQHQIQSISTNKNSEKIQSLFDQAQTTGVLIIKRGQTEEVYGNDLKRASTEYVPASTFKMLNALIGLEHHKATPTEVFKWDGQKRLFPDWEKDMTLGDAMKASAIPVYQELARRIGLDLMSKEVKRIDFGNADIGSKIDNFWLVGPLKITPQQEAQFAYELAHKTLPFSKNVQEQVQSMLFIEEKNGRKIYAKSGWGWDVEPQVGWFTGWVVQPQGEIVAFALNLEMKKGIPSSIRKEIAYKGLEQLGIL
;
A
#
# COMPACT_ATOMS: atom_id res chain seq x y z
N MET A 1 75.30 45.65 18.69
CA MET A 1 74.48 46.39 17.70
C MET A 1 73.98 45.34 16.72
N THR A 2 72.69 45.02 16.57
CA THR A 2 71.51 45.88 16.40
C THR A 2 70.26 45.12 16.88
N LYS A 3 69.35 45.83 17.55
CA LYS A 3 68.05 45.35 18.07
C LYS A 3 67.04 45.12 16.93
N LYS A 4 65.96 44.37 17.27
CA LYS A 4 64.53 44.51 16.90
C LYS A 4 63.96 43.21 16.30
N THR A 5 62.73 42.77 16.53
CA THR A 5 61.63 43.09 17.47
C THR A 5 60.65 41.93 17.28
N LEU A 6 60.16 41.38 18.39
CA LEU A 6 59.08 40.40 18.44
C LEU A 6 57.75 41.08 18.04
N PHE A 7 57.01 40.52 17.08
CA PHE A 7 55.61 40.90 16.84
C PHE A 7 54.71 39.67 16.95
N PHE A 8 53.82 39.76 17.95
CA PHE A 8 52.72 38.85 18.24
C PHE A 8 51.56 39.24 17.31
N ALA A 9 51.04 38.30 16.52
CA ALA A 9 49.81 38.49 15.76
C ALA A 9 48.73 37.56 16.32
N ILE A 10 47.86 38.13 17.15
CA ILE A 10 46.61 37.50 17.61
C ILE A 10 45.61 37.62 16.46
N GLY A 11 45.39 36.53 15.73
CA GLY A 11 44.30 36.39 14.78
C GLY A 11 43.07 35.84 15.50
N THR A 12 42.16 36.72 15.92
CA THR A 12 40.82 36.34 16.40
C THR A 12 40.03 35.70 15.26
N MET A 13 39.85 34.39 15.34
CA MET A 13 38.96 33.62 14.46
C MET A 13 37.52 33.84 14.95
N PHE A 14 36.80 34.78 14.32
CA PHE A 14 35.34 34.85 14.44
C PHE A 14 34.72 33.69 13.68
N LEU A 15 34.62 32.52 14.32
CA LEU A 15 33.64 31.51 13.95
C LEU A 15 32.31 31.92 14.55
N SER A 16 31.59 32.81 13.86
CA SER A 16 30.16 32.97 14.09
C SER A 16 29.47 31.74 13.51
N ALA A 17 29.53 30.64 14.24
CA ALA A 17 28.64 29.52 14.01
C ALA A 17 27.23 30.02 14.32
N CYS A 18 26.46 30.31 13.27
CA CYS A 18 25.03 30.52 13.37
C CYS A 18 24.40 29.22 13.88
N SER A 19 24.35 29.06 15.19
CA SER A 19 23.51 28.09 15.89
C SER A 19 22.06 28.60 15.85
N PHE A 20 21.53 28.86 14.66
CA PHE A 20 20.12 29.09 14.46
C PHE A 20 19.45 27.74 14.17
N ASN A 21 18.65 27.31 15.15
CA ASN A 21 17.32 26.74 14.95
C ASN A 21 17.12 25.22 14.78
N THR A 22 17.82 24.38 15.55
CA THR A 22 17.34 23.00 15.79
C THR A 22 16.02 22.98 16.58
N VAL A 23 15.86 23.87 17.57
CA VAL A 23 14.64 23.96 18.39
C VAL A 23 13.44 24.48 17.60
N GLU A 24 13.63 25.51 16.77
CA GLU A 24 12.57 26.09 15.94
C GLU A 24 12.14 25.14 14.82
N GLN A 25 13.08 24.41 14.19
CA GLN A 25 12.77 23.36 13.22
C GLN A 25 11.97 22.21 13.84
N HIS A 26 12.34 21.74 15.03
CA HIS A 26 11.59 20.70 15.74
C HIS A 26 10.18 21.17 16.16
N GLN A 27 10.01 22.44 16.56
CA GLN A 27 8.68 23.00 16.86
C GLN A 27 7.81 23.13 15.61
N ILE A 28 8.36 23.64 14.50
CA ILE A 28 7.61 23.76 13.23
C ILE A 28 7.22 22.37 12.69
N GLN A 29 8.13 21.40 12.76
CA GLN A 29 7.85 20.03 12.33
C GLN A 29 6.80 19.35 13.21
N SER A 30 6.84 19.51 14.53
CA SER A 30 5.83 18.93 15.43
C SER A 30 4.45 19.57 15.27
N ILE A 31 4.37 20.90 15.08
CA ILE A 31 3.11 21.61 14.78
C ILE A 31 2.53 21.17 13.44
N SER A 32 3.36 21.04 12.40
CA SER A 32 2.93 20.56 11.08
C SER A 32 2.40 19.13 11.13
N THR A 33 3.10 18.23 11.83
CA THR A 33 2.67 16.83 12.04
C THR A 33 1.34 16.76 12.78
N ASN A 34 1.15 17.54 13.85
CA ASN A 34 -0.11 17.57 14.59
C ASN A 34 -1.28 18.04 13.70
N LYS A 35 -1.09 19.11 12.92
CA LYS A 35 -2.11 19.63 12.00
C LYS A 35 -2.47 18.63 10.90
N ASN A 36 -1.48 17.90 10.36
CA ASN A 36 -1.74 16.85 9.36
C ASN A 36 -2.53 15.70 9.99
N SER A 37 -2.19 15.29 11.20
CA SER A 37 -2.91 14.24 11.93
C SER A 37 -4.38 14.60 12.14
N GLU A 38 -4.67 15.80 12.66
CA GLU A 38 -6.06 16.27 12.87
C GLU A 38 -6.87 16.28 11.58
N LYS A 39 -6.29 16.77 10.48
CA LYS A 39 -6.99 16.83 9.19
C LYS A 39 -7.24 15.44 8.62
N ILE A 40 -6.28 14.53 8.68
CA ILE A 40 -6.46 13.17 8.16
C ILE A 40 -7.49 12.42 9.02
N GLN A 41 -7.44 12.58 10.35
CA GLN A 41 -8.48 12.07 11.25
C GLN A 41 -9.88 12.53 10.82
N SER A 42 -10.03 13.83 10.52
CA SER A 42 -11.32 14.41 10.11
C SER A 42 -11.90 13.80 8.83
N LEU A 43 -11.07 13.24 7.94
CA LEU A 43 -11.53 12.55 6.72
C LEU A 43 -12.34 11.29 7.06
N PHE A 44 -11.89 10.53 8.06
CA PHE A 44 -12.59 9.32 8.52
C PHE A 44 -13.86 9.69 9.31
N ASP A 45 -13.78 10.73 10.13
CA ASP A 45 -14.92 11.22 10.92
C ASP A 45 -16.05 11.73 10.01
N GLN A 46 -15.72 12.51 8.97
CA GLN A 46 -16.68 12.98 7.96
C GLN A 46 -17.31 11.84 7.16
N ALA A 47 -16.54 10.77 6.93
CA ALA A 47 -17.03 9.54 6.32
C ALA A 47 -17.82 8.64 7.28
N GLN A 48 -17.95 9.05 8.56
CA GLN A 48 -18.66 8.33 9.62
C GLN A 48 -18.17 6.89 9.82
N THR A 49 -16.87 6.66 9.63
CA THR A 49 -16.24 5.35 9.78
C THR A 49 -14.98 5.41 10.64
N THR A 50 -14.49 4.25 11.08
CA THR A 50 -13.19 4.12 11.75
C THR A 50 -12.15 3.64 10.76
N GLY A 51 -10.94 4.17 10.84
CA GLY A 51 -9.87 3.78 9.93
C GLY A 51 -8.50 4.34 10.26
N VAL A 52 -7.54 3.86 9.49
CA VAL A 52 -6.14 4.22 9.55
C VAL A 52 -5.56 4.33 8.13
N LEU A 53 -4.62 5.25 7.96
CA LEU A 53 -3.76 5.40 6.79
C LEU A 53 -2.32 5.25 7.25
N ILE A 54 -1.66 4.20 6.77
CA ILE A 54 -0.22 3.98 6.97
C ILE A 54 0.52 4.61 5.80
N ILE A 55 1.59 5.33 6.09
CA ILE A 55 2.55 5.83 5.10
C ILE A 55 3.92 5.23 5.41
N LYS A 56 4.55 4.65 4.40
CA LYS A 56 5.87 4.03 4.51
C LYS A 56 6.86 4.67 3.55
N ARG A 57 7.95 5.19 4.11
CA ARG A 57 9.09 5.82 3.43
C ARG A 57 10.39 5.22 3.95
N GLY A 58 11.01 4.33 3.17
CA GLY A 58 12.20 3.63 3.64
C GLY A 58 11.92 2.83 4.91
N GLN A 59 12.65 3.15 5.97
CA GLN A 59 12.47 2.56 7.30
C GLN A 59 11.48 3.33 8.19
N THR A 60 11.01 4.50 7.73
CA THR A 60 10.04 5.30 8.47
C THR A 60 8.62 4.86 8.13
N GLU A 61 7.82 4.72 9.18
CA GLU A 61 6.39 4.49 9.11
C GLU A 61 5.65 5.59 9.88
N GLU A 62 4.62 6.16 9.26
CA GLU A 62 3.75 7.16 9.85
C GLU A 62 2.32 6.63 9.83
N VAL A 63 1.60 6.81 10.94
CA VAL A 63 0.26 6.26 11.15
C VAL A 63 -0.71 7.41 11.40
N TYR A 64 -1.76 7.51 10.58
CA TYR A 64 -2.78 8.56 10.67
C TYR A 64 -4.18 7.96 10.70
N GLY A 65 -5.16 8.64 11.28
CA GLY A 65 -6.56 8.22 11.26
C GLY A 65 -7.27 8.46 12.59
N ASN A 66 -8.51 7.99 12.70
CA ASN A 66 -9.33 8.11 13.91
C ASN A 66 -9.40 6.83 14.75
N ASP A 67 -8.76 5.74 14.29
CA ASP A 67 -8.62 4.51 15.07
C ASP A 67 -7.23 3.87 14.84
N LEU A 68 -6.20 4.46 15.44
CA LEU A 68 -4.80 4.10 15.18
C LEU A 68 -4.45 2.65 15.53
N LYS A 69 -5.17 2.01 16.47
CA LYS A 69 -4.97 0.59 16.84
C LYS A 69 -5.19 -0.35 15.65
N ARG A 70 -5.94 0.09 14.63
CA ARG A 70 -6.16 -0.68 13.40
C ARG A 70 -4.86 -0.96 12.68
N ALA A 71 -3.83 -0.11 12.82
CA ALA A 71 -2.52 -0.27 12.18
C ALA A 71 -1.91 -1.65 12.40
N SER A 72 -2.05 -2.19 13.61
CA SER A 72 -1.53 -3.50 14.03
C SER A 72 -2.62 -4.54 14.24
N THR A 73 -3.86 -4.28 13.79
CA THR A 73 -4.97 -5.23 13.89
C THR A 73 -5.10 -6.03 12.60
N GLU A 74 -5.29 -7.33 12.73
CA GLU A 74 -5.42 -8.26 11.60
C GLU A 74 -6.81 -8.22 10.97
N TYR A 75 -6.87 -8.10 9.64
CA TYR A 75 -8.09 -8.23 8.85
C TYR A 75 -7.86 -9.14 7.64
N VAL A 76 -8.94 -9.69 7.06
CA VAL A 76 -8.82 -10.36 5.77
C VAL A 76 -8.31 -9.36 4.72
N PRO A 77 -7.36 -9.73 3.85
CA PRO A 77 -6.84 -8.83 2.81
C PRO A 77 -7.91 -8.51 1.74
N ALA A 78 -8.91 -9.38 1.58
CA ALA A 78 -9.88 -9.29 0.49
C ALA A 78 -9.16 -9.13 -0.86
N SER A 79 -9.57 -8.17 -1.70
CA SER A 79 -9.02 -8.05 -3.05
C SER A 79 -7.62 -7.45 -3.13
N THR A 80 -6.98 -7.01 -2.03
CA THR A 80 -5.54 -6.65 -2.07
C THR A 80 -4.67 -7.87 -2.35
N PHE A 81 -5.11 -9.06 -1.89
CA PHE A 81 -4.45 -10.35 -2.14
C PHE A 81 -4.26 -10.67 -3.63
N LYS A 82 -5.03 -10.04 -4.53
CA LYS A 82 -4.85 -10.20 -5.99
C LYS A 82 -3.42 -9.84 -6.43
N MET A 83 -2.76 -8.91 -5.74
CA MET A 83 -1.35 -8.58 -5.98
C MET A 83 -0.46 -9.81 -5.82
N LEU A 84 -0.55 -10.49 -4.67
CA LEU A 84 0.23 -11.69 -4.39
C LEU A 84 -0.20 -12.88 -5.23
N ASN A 85 -1.51 -13.07 -5.45
CA ASN A 85 -2.04 -14.13 -6.30
C ASN A 85 -1.48 -14.02 -7.74
N ALA A 86 -1.41 -12.80 -8.31
CA ALA A 86 -0.78 -12.57 -9.61
C ALA A 86 0.73 -12.86 -9.59
N LEU A 87 1.46 -12.42 -8.55
CA LEU A 87 2.90 -12.71 -8.42
C LEU A 87 3.16 -14.23 -8.43
N ILE A 88 2.45 -14.97 -7.58
CA ILE A 88 2.59 -16.44 -7.48
C ILE A 88 2.19 -17.10 -8.80
N GLY A 89 1.07 -16.70 -9.39
CA GLY A 89 0.57 -17.26 -10.63
C GLY A 89 1.53 -17.10 -11.80
N LEU A 90 2.15 -15.93 -11.93
CA LEU A 90 3.11 -15.64 -13.00
C LEU A 90 4.47 -16.31 -12.76
N GLU A 91 4.99 -16.25 -11.52
CA GLU A 91 6.28 -16.86 -11.17
C GLU A 91 6.27 -18.37 -11.42
N HIS A 92 5.16 -19.03 -11.13
CA HIS A 92 5.01 -20.49 -11.29
C HIS A 92 4.29 -20.89 -12.59
N HIS A 93 4.27 -19.99 -13.58
CA HIS A 93 3.76 -20.24 -14.94
C HIS A 93 2.32 -20.82 -14.98
N LYS A 94 1.46 -20.39 -14.06
CA LYS A 94 0.03 -20.77 -14.00
C LYS A 94 -0.85 -19.89 -14.88
N ALA A 95 -0.31 -18.76 -15.32
CA ALA A 95 -0.87 -17.88 -16.32
C ALA A 95 0.26 -17.08 -16.99
N THR A 96 -0.07 -16.38 -18.08
CA THR A 96 0.77 -15.32 -18.63
C THR A 96 0.07 -13.97 -18.51
N PRO A 97 0.77 -12.82 -18.53
CA PRO A 97 0.14 -11.51 -18.42
C PRO A 97 -0.87 -11.22 -19.53
N THR A 98 -0.67 -11.82 -20.71
CA THR A 98 -1.49 -11.66 -21.91
C THR A 98 -2.52 -12.78 -22.11
N GLU A 99 -2.55 -13.78 -21.23
CA GLU A 99 -3.55 -14.84 -21.29
C GLU A 99 -4.95 -14.26 -21.07
N VAL A 100 -5.91 -14.71 -21.88
CA VAL A 100 -7.32 -14.33 -21.74
C VAL A 100 -8.08 -15.42 -20.98
N PHE A 101 -8.56 -15.08 -19.79
CA PHE A 101 -9.49 -15.89 -19.01
C PHE A 101 -10.89 -15.72 -19.59
N LYS A 102 -11.42 -16.79 -20.18
CA LYS A 102 -12.72 -16.79 -20.83
C LYS A 102 -13.86 -16.69 -19.82
N TRP A 103 -14.87 -15.89 -20.14
CA TRP A 103 -16.13 -15.93 -19.41
C TRP A 103 -16.93 -17.18 -19.82
N ASP A 104 -17.49 -17.86 -18.83
CA ASP A 104 -18.24 -19.12 -18.97
C ASP A 104 -19.73 -18.93 -19.33
N GLY A 105 -20.16 -17.68 -19.56
CA GLY A 105 -21.54 -17.33 -19.87
C GLY A 105 -22.47 -17.31 -18.64
N GLN A 106 -21.97 -17.63 -17.44
CA GLN A 106 -22.78 -17.62 -16.22
C GLN A 106 -22.92 -16.21 -15.65
N LYS A 107 -24.10 -15.89 -15.11
CA LYS A 107 -24.37 -14.60 -14.46
C LYS A 107 -23.39 -14.36 -13.30
N ARG A 108 -22.80 -13.17 -13.23
CA ARG A 108 -21.88 -12.75 -12.16
C ARG A 108 -22.48 -11.63 -11.31
N LEU A 109 -21.87 -11.42 -10.14
CA LEU A 109 -22.29 -10.37 -9.20
C LEU A 109 -22.29 -8.97 -9.83
N PHE A 110 -21.35 -8.71 -10.73
CA PHE A 110 -21.26 -7.45 -11.48
C PHE A 110 -21.24 -7.73 -12.98
N PRO A 111 -22.06 -7.02 -13.78
CA PRO A 111 -22.05 -7.13 -15.24
C PRO A 111 -20.66 -6.89 -15.85
N ASP A 112 -19.86 -6.01 -15.26
CA ASP A 112 -18.49 -5.75 -15.71
C ASP A 112 -17.56 -6.97 -15.65
N TRP A 113 -17.93 -8.02 -14.92
CA TRP A 113 -17.19 -9.28 -14.85
C TRP A 113 -17.63 -10.28 -15.93
N GLU A 114 -18.71 -10.03 -16.66
CA GLU A 114 -19.33 -10.91 -17.67
C GLU A 114 -18.65 -10.73 -19.03
N LYS A 115 -17.31 -10.81 -19.05
CA LYS A 115 -16.48 -10.69 -20.24
C LYS A 115 -15.15 -11.40 -20.06
N ASP A 116 -14.51 -11.69 -21.18
CA ASP A 116 -13.14 -12.17 -21.25
C ASP A 116 -12.18 -11.11 -20.70
N MET A 117 -11.17 -11.53 -19.94
CA MET A 117 -10.23 -10.62 -19.28
C MET A 117 -8.82 -11.19 -19.24
N THR A 118 -7.82 -10.31 -19.36
CA THR A 118 -6.46 -10.60 -18.87
C THR A 118 -6.39 -10.50 -17.35
N LEU A 119 -5.28 -10.94 -16.73
CA LEU A 119 -5.05 -10.69 -15.30
C LEU A 119 -5.03 -9.20 -14.96
N GLY A 120 -4.52 -8.36 -15.87
CA GLY A 120 -4.49 -6.90 -15.71
C GLY A 120 -5.89 -6.29 -15.74
N ASP A 121 -6.74 -6.71 -16.69
CA ASP A 121 -8.14 -6.24 -16.75
C ASP A 121 -8.92 -6.68 -15.51
N ALA A 122 -8.71 -7.93 -15.08
CA ALA A 122 -9.31 -8.48 -13.87
C ALA A 122 -8.80 -7.79 -12.60
N MET A 123 -7.55 -7.31 -12.57
CA MET A 123 -7.00 -6.52 -11.45
C MET A 123 -7.77 -5.21 -11.30
N LYS A 124 -7.96 -4.49 -12.42
CA LYS A 124 -8.67 -3.21 -12.49
C LYS A 124 -10.15 -3.35 -12.16
N ALA A 125 -10.83 -4.33 -12.76
CA ALA A 125 -12.24 -4.63 -12.48
C ALA A 125 -12.46 -5.33 -11.13
N SER A 126 -11.37 -5.69 -10.44
CA SER A 126 -11.38 -6.50 -9.22
C SER A 126 -12.17 -7.81 -9.35
N ALA A 127 -12.14 -8.44 -10.53
CA ALA A 127 -12.93 -9.60 -10.88
C ALA A 127 -12.51 -10.83 -10.06
N ILE A 128 -13.33 -11.17 -9.05
CA ILE A 128 -13.09 -12.31 -8.17
C ILE A 128 -12.97 -13.64 -8.95
N PRO A 129 -13.87 -13.97 -9.90
CA PRO A 129 -13.84 -15.27 -10.58
C PRO A 129 -12.52 -15.58 -11.32
N VAL A 130 -11.88 -14.57 -11.92
CA VAL A 130 -10.59 -14.75 -12.62
C VAL A 130 -9.47 -15.11 -11.64
N TYR A 131 -9.43 -14.45 -10.48
CA TYR A 131 -8.41 -14.72 -9.46
C TYR A 131 -8.70 -15.99 -8.65
N GLN A 132 -9.96 -16.42 -8.56
CA GLN A 132 -10.32 -17.75 -8.07
C GLN A 132 -9.83 -18.84 -9.01
N GLU A 133 -10.03 -18.67 -10.31
CA GLU A 133 -9.51 -19.58 -11.32
C GLU A 133 -7.98 -19.66 -11.26
N LEU A 134 -7.29 -18.51 -11.19
CA LEU A 134 -5.83 -18.48 -10.99
C LEU A 134 -5.40 -19.22 -9.72
N ALA A 135 -6.08 -19.00 -8.60
CA ALA A 135 -5.78 -19.69 -7.34
C ALA A 135 -5.96 -21.22 -7.46
N ARG A 136 -7.00 -21.69 -8.15
CA ARG A 136 -7.19 -23.14 -8.42
C ARG A 136 -6.08 -23.72 -9.29
N ARG A 137 -5.62 -22.99 -10.31
CA ARG A 137 -4.48 -23.40 -11.15
C ARG A 137 -3.17 -23.45 -10.37
N ILE A 138 -2.97 -22.54 -9.41
CA ILE A 138 -1.84 -22.56 -8.47
C ILE A 138 -1.94 -23.80 -7.58
N GLY A 139 -3.12 -24.07 -7.03
CA GLY A 139 -3.39 -25.19 -6.15
C GLY A 139 -2.98 -24.92 -4.69
N LEU A 140 -3.59 -25.66 -3.77
CA LEU A 140 -3.49 -25.41 -2.32
C LEU A 140 -2.06 -25.52 -1.78
N ASP A 141 -1.33 -26.59 -2.14
CA ASP A 141 0.02 -26.85 -1.65
C ASP A 141 1.00 -25.74 -2.04
N LEU A 142 1.01 -25.35 -3.32
CA LEU A 142 1.88 -24.28 -3.82
C LEU A 142 1.50 -22.92 -3.23
N MET A 143 0.21 -22.60 -3.17
CA MET A 143 -0.25 -21.34 -2.57
C MET A 143 0.17 -21.24 -1.10
N SER A 144 0.01 -22.31 -0.32
CA SER A 144 0.40 -22.33 1.09
C SER A 144 1.90 -22.13 1.27
N LYS A 145 2.72 -22.82 0.46
CA LYS A 145 4.19 -22.67 0.47
C LYS A 145 4.60 -21.24 0.14
N GLU A 146 4.03 -20.64 -0.89
CA GLU A 146 4.39 -19.30 -1.33
C GLU A 146 3.95 -18.20 -0.37
N VAL A 147 2.72 -18.27 0.15
CA VAL A 147 2.20 -17.34 1.16
C VAL A 147 3.07 -17.38 2.43
N LYS A 148 3.50 -18.58 2.85
CA LYS A 148 4.43 -18.76 3.97
C LYS A 148 5.84 -18.29 3.65
N ARG A 149 6.36 -18.57 2.45
CA ARG A 149 7.71 -18.20 2.02
C ARG A 149 7.92 -16.68 2.02
N ILE A 150 6.88 -15.93 1.68
CA ILE A 150 6.94 -14.46 1.66
C ILE A 150 6.43 -13.81 2.96
N ASP A 151 6.07 -14.61 3.96
CA ASP A 151 5.57 -14.16 5.27
C ASP A 151 4.38 -13.18 5.15
N PHE A 152 3.41 -13.50 4.30
CA PHE A 152 2.26 -12.61 4.06
C PHE A 152 1.22 -12.72 5.18
N GLY A 153 1.17 -11.71 6.05
CA GLY A 153 0.19 -11.64 7.12
C GLY A 153 0.41 -12.73 8.17
N ASN A 154 -0.64 -13.47 8.52
CA ASN A 154 -0.55 -14.65 9.39
C ASN A 154 -0.14 -15.94 8.64
N ALA A 155 0.08 -15.85 7.33
CA ALA A 155 0.45 -16.94 6.43
C ALA A 155 -0.49 -18.18 6.42
N ASP A 156 -1.70 -18.08 6.97
CA ASP A 156 -2.65 -19.18 7.03
C ASP A 156 -3.69 -19.06 5.92
N ILE A 157 -3.72 -20.02 4.99
CA ILE A 157 -4.73 -20.07 3.92
C ILE A 157 -5.81 -21.14 4.16
N GLY A 158 -5.72 -21.90 5.25
CA GLY A 158 -6.64 -23.00 5.55
C GLY A 158 -6.67 -24.06 4.43
N SER A 159 -7.86 -24.59 4.15
CA SER A 159 -8.06 -25.69 3.19
C SER A 159 -8.83 -25.30 1.92
N LYS A 160 -9.38 -24.08 1.84
CA LYS A 160 -10.20 -23.62 0.71
C LYS A 160 -9.43 -22.64 -0.18
N ILE A 161 -8.88 -23.16 -1.28
CA ILE A 161 -7.97 -22.43 -2.18
C ILE A 161 -8.58 -21.20 -2.87
N ASP A 162 -9.90 -21.11 -3.02
CA ASP A 162 -10.54 -20.06 -3.83
C ASP A 162 -11.35 -19.05 -3.02
N ASN A 163 -11.22 -19.01 -1.68
CA ASN A 163 -11.86 -17.98 -0.87
C ASN A 163 -11.11 -17.55 0.40
N PHE A 164 -9.93 -18.11 0.71
CA PHE A 164 -9.24 -17.85 1.98
C PHE A 164 -8.90 -16.37 2.23
N TRP A 165 -8.72 -15.57 1.18
CA TRP A 165 -8.47 -14.14 1.28
C TRP A 165 -9.76 -13.31 1.46
N LEU A 166 -10.93 -13.89 1.17
CA LEU A 166 -12.25 -13.23 1.27
C LEU A 166 -12.85 -13.37 2.67
N VAL A 167 -12.75 -14.57 3.25
CA VAL A 167 -13.44 -14.95 4.49
C VAL A 167 -12.50 -15.49 5.58
N GLY A 168 -11.19 -15.48 5.34
CA GLY A 168 -10.19 -16.09 6.21
C GLY A 168 -9.92 -17.57 5.87
N PRO A 169 -8.93 -18.20 6.55
CA PRO A 169 -8.29 -17.71 7.77
C PRO A 169 -7.17 -16.68 7.55
N LEU A 170 -6.81 -16.39 6.30
CA LEU A 170 -5.75 -15.44 5.99
C LEU A 170 -6.12 -14.05 6.50
N LYS A 171 -5.23 -13.48 7.30
CA LYS A 171 -5.32 -12.09 7.75
C LYS A 171 -3.98 -11.40 7.66
N ILE A 172 -4.02 -10.07 7.59
CA ILE A 172 -2.86 -9.19 7.51
C ILE A 172 -3.17 -7.86 8.21
N THR A 173 -2.15 -7.23 8.79
CA THR A 173 -2.29 -5.88 9.37
C THR A 173 -2.05 -4.79 8.32
N PRO A 174 -2.59 -3.56 8.49
CA PRO A 174 -2.28 -2.44 7.61
C PRO A 174 -0.79 -2.11 7.50
N GLN A 175 -0.02 -2.27 8.58
CA GLN A 175 1.44 -2.11 8.54
C GLN A 175 2.10 -3.15 7.61
N GLN A 176 1.68 -4.42 7.70
CA GLN A 176 2.16 -5.48 6.82
C GLN A 176 1.77 -5.24 5.35
N GLU A 177 0.55 -4.73 5.08
CA GLU A 177 0.12 -4.32 3.73
C GLU A 177 1.01 -3.20 3.15
N ALA A 178 1.32 -2.17 3.95
CA ALA A 178 2.21 -1.08 3.54
C ALA A 178 3.64 -1.57 3.29
N GLN A 179 4.15 -2.50 4.11
CA GLN A 179 5.44 -3.16 3.91
C GLN A 179 5.46 -3.97 2.61
N PHE A 180 4.45 -4.81 2.39
CA PHE A 180 4.33 -5.60 1.16
C PHE A 180 4.28 -4.71 -0.09
N ALA A 181 3.50 -3.62 -0.05
CA ALA A 181 3.42 -2.66 -1.14
C ALA A 181 4.76 -1.96 -1.40
N TYR A 182 5.49 -1.61 -0.34
CA TYR A 182 6.81 -0.99 -0.43
C TYR A 182 7.84 -1.92 -1.08
N GLU A 183 7.86 -3.19 -0.68
CA GLU A 183 8.75 -4.20 -1.24
C GLU A 183 8.40 -4.53 -2.69
N LEU A 184 7.11 -4.65 -3.01
CA LEU A 184 6.66 -4.83 -4.38
C LEU A 184 7.11 -3.65 -5.25
N ALA A 185 6.93 -2.41 -4.78
CA ALA A 185 7.32 -1.20 -5.50
C ALA A 185 8.83 -1.14 -5.80
N HIS A 186 9.67 -1.56 -4.85
CA HIS A 186 11.12 -1.65 -5.01
C HIS A 186 11.59 -2.92 -5.72
N LYS A 187 10.67 -3.84 -6.03
CA LYS A 187 10.94 -5.15 -6.63
C LYS A 187 11.87 -6.01 -5.77
N THR A 188 11.68 -5.94 -4.45
CA THR A 188 12.50 -6.65 -3.46
C THR A 188 11.79 -7.85 -2.84
N LEU A 189 10.52 -8.10 -3.19
CA LEU A 189 9.89 -9.38 -2.84
C LEU A 189 10.68 -10.52 -3.48
N PRO A 190 10.69 -11.73 -2.90
CA PRO A 190 11.43 -12.88 -3.39
C PRO A 190 10.72 -13.54 -4.59
N PHE A 191 10.48 -12.78 -5.64
CA PHE A 191 9.99 -13.18 -6.96
C PHE A 191 10.93 -12.61 -8.03
N SER A 192 10.90 -13.13 -9.25
CA SER A 192 11.68 -12.55 -10.34
C SER A 192 11.31 -11.08 -10.57
N LYS A 193 12.32 -10.23 -10.87
CA LYS A 193 12.10 -8.79 -11.10
C LYS A 193 11.09 -8.53 -12.21
N ASN A 194 11.13 -9.33 -13.27
CA ASN A 194 10.20 -9.23 -14.39
C ASN A 194 8.75 -9.54 -13.97
N VAL A 195 8.50 -10.57 -13.15
CA VAL A 195 7.15 -10.85 -12.63
C VAL A 195 6.64 -9.69 -11.77
N GLN A 196 7.50 -9.13 -10.91
CA GLN A 196 7.14 -7.97 -10.11
C GLN A 196 6.78 -6.75 -11.00
N GLU A 197 7.56 -6.45 -12.04
CA GLU A 197 7.26 -5.39 -13.02
C GLU A 197 5.93 -5.61 -13.73
N GLN A 198 5.64 -6.84 -14.14
CA GLN A 198 4.37 -7.20 -14.77
C GLN A 198 3.20 -6.93 -13.82
N VAL A 199 3.28 -7.36 -12.55
CA VAL A 199 2.21 -7.10 -11.57
C VAL A 199 2.10 -5.61 -11.23
N GLN A 200 3.21 -4.88 -11.08
CA GLN A 200 3.18 -3.42 -10.91
C GLN A 200 2.39 -2.74 -12.03
N SER A 201 2.60 -3.15 -13.29
CA SER A 201 1.87 -2.56 -14.44
C SER A 201 0.35 -2.74 -14.35
N MET A 202 -0.12 -3.85 -13.76
CA MET A 202 -1.54 -4.13 -13.55
C MET A 202 -2.17 -3.22 -12.48
N LEU A 203 -1.34 -2.65 -11.61
CA LEU A 203 -1.75 -1.80 -10.49
C LEU A 203 -1.76 -0.32 -10.82
N PHE A 204 -1.23 0.09 -11.97
CA PHE A 204 -1.23 1.49 -12.39
C PHE A 204 -2.66 2.04 -12.47
N ILE A 205 -2.89 3.14 -11.75
CA ILE A 205 -4.17 3.84 -11.73
C ILE A 205 -4.11 5.06 -12.64
N GLU A 206 -3.19 5.98 -12.34
CA GLU A 206 -3.06 7.25 -13.04
C GLU A 206 -1.71 7.92 -12.79
N GLU A 207 -1.41 8.94 -13.58
CA GLU A 207 -0.31 9.86 -13.37
C GLU A 207 -0.87 11.28 -13.21
N LYS A 208 -0.50 11.98 -12.13
CA LYS A 208 -0.96 13.33 -11.79
C LYS A 208 0.24 14.16 -11.36
N ASN A 209 0.49 15.30 -12.00
CA ASN A 209 1.59 16.22 -11.68
C ASN A 209 2.98 15.53 -11.61
N GLY A 210 3.24 14.59 -12.53
CA GLY A 210 4.49 13.81 -12.56
C GLY A 210 4.60 12.71 -11.49
N ARG A 211 3.54 12.48 -10.71
CA ARG A 211 3.45 11.41 -9.72
C ARG A 211 2.63 10.25 -10.28
N LYS A 212 3.17 9.03 -10.22
CA LYS A 212 2.48 7.82 -10.67
C LYS A 212 1.89 7.08 -9.48
N ILE A 213 0.60 6.77 -9.54
CA ILE A 213 -0.10 6.04 -8.47
C ILE A 213 -0.36 4.60 -8.93
N TYR A 214 0.05 3.67 -8.08
CA TYR A 214 -0.19 2.24 -8.24
C TYR A 214 -0.93 1.75 -7.00
N ALA A 215 -2.09 1.11 -7.14
CA ALA A 215 -2.80 0.62 -5.96
C ALA A 215 -3.80 -0.48 -6.28
N LYS A 216 -4.16 -1.24 -5.24
CA LYS A 216 -5.28 -2.16 -5.25
C LYS A 216 -6.27 -1.85 -4.14
N SER A 217 -7.54 -1.79 -4.51
CA SER A 217 -8.66 -1.73 -3.57
C SER A 217 -9.03 -3.12 -3.04
N GLY A 218 -9.51 -3.19 -1.79
CA GLY A 218 -10.08 -4.39 -1.18
C GLY A 218 -11.39 -4.06 -0.45
N TRP A 219 -12.36 -4.98 -0.51
CA TRP A 219 -13.57 -4.94 0.31
C TRP A 219 -13.91 -6.37 0.73
N GLY A 220 -13.75 -6.68 2.01
CA GLY A 220 -14.26 -7.92 2.61
C GLY A 220 -15.67 -7.67 3.09
N TRP A 221 -16.67 -7.99 2.26
CA TRP A 221 -18.09 -7.81 2.59
C TRP A 221 -18.72 -9.06 3.23
N ASP A 222 -18.06 -10.22 3.13
CA ASP A 222 -18.50 -11.51 3.69
C ASP A 222 -17.97 -11.75 5.12
N VAL A 223 -17.49 -10.69 5.78
CA VAL A 223 -16.97 -10.71 7.16
C VAL A 223 -17.61 -9.58 7.96
N GLU A 224 -17.72 -9.74 9.28
CA GLU A 224 -18.28 -8.74 10.19
C GLU A 224 -17.26 -8.39 11.28
N PRO A 225 -16.93 -7.10 11.49
CA PRO A 225 -17.29 -5.97 10.64
C PRO A 225 -16.64 -6.04 9.25
N GLN A 226 -17.29 -5.48 8.23
CA GLN A 226 -16.73 -5.44 6.89
C GLN A 226 -15.47 -4.55 6.84
N VAL A 227 -14.49 -4.95 6.05
CA VAL A 227 -13.20 -4.24 5.93
C VAL A 227 -13.01 -3.66 4.54
N GLY A 228 -12.53 -2.42 4.48
CA GLY A 228 -12.17 -1.70 3.27
C GLY A 228 -10.68 -1.41 3.22
N TRP A 229 -10.08 -1.61 2.05
CA TRP A 229 -8.66 -1.40 1.78
C TRP A 229 -8.42 -0.52 0.56
N PHE A 230 -7.33 0.24 0.60
CA PHE A 230 -6.69 0.82 -0.57
C PHE A 230 -5.18 0.87 -0.33
N THR A 231 -4.46 -0.12 -0.88
CA THR A 231 -3.03 -0.34 -0.64
C THR A 231 -2.25 -0.10 -1.91
N GLY A 232 -1.11 0.58 -1.83
CA GLY A 232 -0.32 0.89 -3.01
C GLY A 232 0.91 1.75 -2.73
N TRP A 233 1.38 2.45 -3.75
CA TRP A 233 2.47 3.41 -3.64
C TRP A 233 2.35 4.55 -4.66
N VAL A 234 3.04 5.64 -4.36
CA VAL A 234 3.23 6.78 -5.25
C VAL A 234 4.71 6.86 -5.61
N VAL A 235 5.01 6.93 -6.90
CA VAL A 235 6.35 7.26 -7.41
C VAL A 235 6.40 8.78 -7.62
N GLN A 236 7.24 9.47 -6.86
CA GLN A 236 7.48 10.92 -6.98
C GLN A 236 8.25 11.25 -8.26
N PRO A 237 8.22 12.52 -8.75
CA PRO A 237 8.94 12.92 -9.95
C PRO A 237 10.46 12.65 -9.88
N GLN A 238 11.04 12.71 -8.69
CA GLN A 238 12.46 12.46 -8.43
C GLN A 238 12.79 10.97 -8.23
N GLY A 239 11.79 10.08 -8.33
CA GLY A 239 11.95 8.63 -8.20
C GLY A 239 11.77 8.09 -6.77
N GLU A 240 11.54 8.94 -5.77
CA GLU A 240 11.19 8.48 -4.42
C GLU A 240 9.88 7.68 -4.46
N ILE A 241 9.86 6.53 -3.78
CA ILE A 241 8.67 5.68 -3.66
C ILE A 241 8.13 5.82 -2.25
N VAL A 242 6.87 6.21 -2.15
CA VAL A 242 6.10 6.30 -0.91
C VAL A 242 4.99 5.27 -0.95
N ALA A 243 5.08 4.21 -0.14
CA ALA A 243 4.01 3.21 -0.04
C ALA A 243 2.96 3.66 0.99
N PHE A 244 1.74 3.16 0.82
CA PHE A 244 0.65 3.44 1.74
C PHE A 244 -0.32 2.26 1.84
N ALA A 245 -1.02 2.18 2.98
CA ALA A 245 -2.15 1.29 3.16
C ALA A 245 -3.27 2.01 3.92
N LEU A 246 -4.39 2.24 3.25
CA LEU A 246 -5.62 2.66 3.91
C LEU A 246 -6.40 1.42 4.36
N ASN A 247 -6.82 1.40 5.62
CA ASN A 247 -7.73 0.40 6.16
C ASN A 247 -8.87 1.08 6.91
N LEU A 248 -10.11 0.69 6.64
CA LEU A 248 -11.29 1.24 7.31
C LEU A 248 -12.41 0.21 7.45
N GLU A 249 -13.35 0.47 8.35
CA GLU A 249 -14.59 -0.28 8.43
C GLU A 249 -15.55 0.15 7.30
N MET A 250 -16.03 -0.80 6.50
CA MET A 250 -17.05 -0.52 5.49
C MET A 250 -18.43 -0.65 6.13
N LYS A 251 -19.19 0.44 6.17
CA LYS A 251 -20.57 0.42 6.70
C LYS A 251 -21.58 0.44 5.58
N LYS A 252 -22.77 -0.09 5.85
CA LYS A 252 -23.91 -0.01 4.92
C LYS A 252 -24.19 1.45 4.55
N GLY A 253 -24.32 1.72 3.25
CA GLY A 253 -24.60 3.07 2.72
C GLY A 253 -23.36 3.90 2.43
N ILE A 254 -22.16 3.48 2.85
CA ILE A 254 -20.91 4.13 2.47
C ILE A 254 -20.54 3.71 1.03
N PRO A 255 -20.30 4.66 0.10
CA PRO A 255 -19.93 4.32 -1.26
C PRO A 255 -18.55 3.67 -1.30
N SER A 256 -18.36 2.73 -2.23
CA SER A 256 -17.09 2.02 -2.38
C SER A 256 -15.91 2.95 -2.76
N SER A 257 -16.20 4.14 -3.31
CA SER A 257 -15.23 5.18 -3.67
C SER A 257 -14.52 5.80 -2.47
N ILE A 258 -15.13 5.76 -1.27
CA ILE A 258 -14.61 6.43 -0.08
C ILE A 258 -13.16 6.04 0.24
N ARG A 259 -12.79 4.79 -0.07
CA ARG A 259 -11.44 4.25 0.14
C ARG A 259 -10.43 5.01 -0.72
N LYS A 260 -10.72 5.21 -2.00
CA LYS A 260 -9.84 6.00 -2.88
C LYS A 260 -9.84 7.47 -2.43
N GLU A 261 -11.00 8.02 -2.10
CA GLU A 261 -11.15 9.43 -1.72
C GLU A 261 -10.37 9.80 -0.45
N ILE A 262 -10.51 9.02 0.63
CA ILE A 262 -9.77 9.26 1.89
C ILE A 262 -8.27 9.09 1.66
N ALA A 263 -7.85 8.01 0.98
CA ALA A 263 -6.44 7.81 0.67
C ALA A 263 -5.86 8.99 -0.12
N TYR A 264 -6.53 9.43 -1.18
CA TYR A 264 -6.06 10.54 -2.01
C TYR A 264 -5.99 11.84 -1.22
N LYS A 265 -7.05 12.20 -0.48
CA LYS A 265 -7.04 13.41 0.36
C LYS A 265 -5.97 13.35 1.45
N GLY A 266 -5.73 12.18 2.03
CA GLY A 266 -4.66 11.97 3.00
C GLY A 266 -3.27 12.16 2.38
N LEU A 267 -3.03 11.57 1.21
CA LEU A 267 -1.78 11.73 0.45
C LEU A 267 -1.56 13.19 0.02
N GLU A 268 -2.61 13.89 -0.45
CA GLU A 268 -2.57 15.32 -0.79
C GLU A 268 -2.27 16.19 0.45
N GLN A 269 -2.89 15.87 1.60
CA GLN A 269 -2.63 16.59 2.86
C GLN A 269 -1.16 16.46 3.32
N LEU A 270 -0.50 15.37 2.97
CA LEU A 270 0.91 15.10 3.27
C LEU A 270 1.87 15.58 2.15
N GLY A 271 1.35 16.18 1.07
CA GLY A 271 2.15 16.61 -0.08
C GLY A 271 2.73 15.46 -0.91
N ILE A 272 2.20 14.25 -0.75
CA ILE A 272 2.64 13.03 -1.46
C ILE A 272 1.96 12.95 -2.83
N LEU A 273 0.74 13.47 -2.97
CA LEU A 273 -0.03 13.55 -4.22
C LEU A 273 -0.31 15.01 -4.58
#